data_AF-A0A8T6QJ00-F1
#
_entry.id   AF-A0A8T6QJ00-F1
#
_cell.length_a   1.000
_cell.length_b   1.000
_cell.length_c   1.000
_cell.angle_alpha   90.00
_cell.angle_beta   90.00
_cell.angle_gamma   90.00
#
_symmetry.space_group_name_H-M   'P 1'
#
loop_
_entity.id
_entity.type
_entity.pdbx_description
1 polymer ?
#
loop_
_entity_poly.entity_id
_entity_poly.type
_entity_poly.pdbx_seq_one_letter_code
_entity_poly.pdbx_strand_id
1 'polypeptide(L)'
;MAAMIDQKKIRQQLAAYEANLADENASRRSSYREELTGYGQGTRMRERMQEALRIREAFLQKNQDLQRQYQSGDITEELFRQEKALNAQYLSERLKDNAEFYAALDQQRSDWMAGMREGLANWADNASDYAGQMASAAGTAMDGLV
;
A
#
# COMPACT_ATOMS: atom_id res chain seq x y z
N MET A 1 19.67 -16.58 -23.48
CA MET A 1 18.20 -16.81 -23.54
C MET A 1 17.55 -16.87 -22.15
N ALA A 2 18.19 -17.43 -21.12
CA ALA A 2 17.62 -17.50 -19.76
C ALA A 2 17.21 -16.12 -19.15
N ALA A 3 18.11 -15.12 -19.17
CA ALA A 3 17.83 -13.80 -18.59
C ALA A 3 16.61 -13.05 -19.19
N MET A 4 16.25 -13.32 -20.47
CA MET A 4 15.06 -12.72 -21.09
C MET A 4 13.75 -13.39 -20.64
N ILE A 5 13.80 -14.67 -20.25
CA ILE A 5 12.64 -15.42 -19.79
C ILE A 5 12.28 -14.98 -18.37
N ASP A 6 13.29 -14.83 -17.50
CA ASP A 6 13.11 -14.30 -16.14
C ASP A 6 12.51 -12.88 -16.14
N GLN A 7 12.99 -12.01 -17.03
CA GLN A 7 12.48 -10.64 -17.12
C GLN A 7 11.01 -10.58 -17.59
N LYS A 8 10.60 -11.48 -18.49
CA LYS A 8 9.18 -11.58 -18.89
C LYS A 8 8.31 -12.05 -17.73
N LYS A 9 8.78 -13.02 -16.95
CA LYS A 9 8.07 -13.53 -15.78
C LYS A 9 7.86 -12.47 -14.71
N ILE A 10 8.91 -11.69 -14.39
CA ILE A 10 8.83 -10.56 -13.46
C ILE A 10 7.77 -9.54 -13.91
N ARG A 11 7.77 -9.16 -15.19
CA ARG A 11 6.78 -8.22 -15.73
C ARG A 11 5.34 -8.74 -15.64
N GLN A 12 5.14 -10.04 -15.89
CA GLN A 12 3.82 -10.66 -15.79
C GLN A 12 3.32 -10.71 -14.35
N GLN A 13 4.18 -11.10 -13.40
CA GLN A 13 3.83 -11.12 -11.97
C GLN A 13 3.51 -9.71 -11.47
N LEU A 14 4.35 -8.72 -11.82
CA LEU A 14 4.12 -7.34 -11.46
C LEU A 14 2.81 -6.79 -12.03
N ALA A 15 2.54 -7.02 -13.31
CA ALA A 15 1.30 -6.57 -13.95
C ALA A 15 0.06 -7.22 -13.33
N ALA A 16 0.14 -8.50 -12.96
CA ALA A 16 -0.95 -9.19 -12.26
C ALA A 16 -1.15 -8.61 -10.85
N TYR A 17 -0.06 -8.32 -10.14
CA TYR A 17 -0.11 -7.70 -8.82
C TYR A 17 -0.75 -6.30 -8.87
N GLU A 18 -0.30 -5.46 -9.80
CA GLU A 18 -0.85 -4.13 -10.03
C GLU A 18 -2.34 -4.19 -10.41
N ALA A 19 -2.73 -5.09 -11.33
CA ALA A 19 -4.12 -5.24 -11.73
C ALA A 19 -5.02 -5.61 -10.55
N ASN A 20 -4.56 -6.47 -9.64
CA ASN A 20 -5.30 -6.81 -8.43
C ASN A 20 -5.47 -5.59 -7.51
N LEU A 21 -4.40 -4.82 -7.27
CA LEU A 21 -4.49 -3.59 -6.47
C LEU A 21 -5.43 -2.55 -7.08
N ALA A 22 -5.38 -2.41 -8.41
CA ALA A 22 -6.26 -1.52 -9.15
C ALA A 22 -7.73 -1.92 -9.06
N ASP A 23 -8.03 -3.21 -9.20
CA ASP A 23 -9.37 -3.74 -9.05
C ASP A 23 -9.89 -3.56 -7.62
N GLU A 24 -9.08 -3.89 -6.60
CA GLU A 24 -9.42 -3.69 -5.19
C GLU A 24 -9.77 -2.23 -4.88
N ASN A 25 -8.96 -1.27 -5.38
CA ASN A 25 -9.23 0.16 -5.19
C ASN A 25 -10.45 0.63 -5.99
N ALA A 26 -10.62 0.17 -7.23
CA ALA A 26 -11.78 0.51 -8.06
C ALA A 26 -13.10 0.02 -7.46
N SER A 27 -13.11 -1.22 -6.95
CA SER A 27 -14.26 -1.80 -6.26
C SER A 27 -14.65 -0.97 -5.04
N ARG A 28 -13.68 -0.61 -4.19
CA ARG A 28 -13.92 0.26 -3.02
C ARG A 28 -14.44 1.64 -3.39
N ARG A 29 -13.87 2.28 -4.41
CA ARG A 29 -14.41 3.55 -4.95
C ARG A 29 -15.86 3.43 -5.38
N SER A 30 -16.25 2.29 -5.98
CA SER A 30 -17.64 2.07 -6.35
C SER A 30 -18.56 1.96 -5.15
N SER A 31 -18.16 1.20 -4.12
CA SER A 31 -18.92 1.09 -2.86
C SER A 31 -19.13 2.45 -2.20
N TYR A 32 -18.11 3.31 -2.17
CA TYR A 32 -18.25 4.68 -1.66
C TYR A 32 -19.34 5.48 -2.39
N ARG A 33 -19.45 5.35 -3.72
CA ARG A 33 -20.50 6.04 -4.49
C ARG A 33 -21.91 5.56 -4.16
N GLU A 34 -22.08 4.28 -3.83
CA GLU A 34 -23.37 3.69 -3.47
C GLU A 34 -23.80 4.10 -2.05
N GLU A 35 -22.84 4.14 -1.12
CA GLU A 35 -23.08 4.44 0.31
C GLU A 35 -23.34 5.94 0.58
N LEU A 36 -22.97 6.83 -0.36
CA LEU A 36 -23.09 8.30 -0.25
C LEU A 36 -24.54 8.79 0.04
N THR A 37 -25.55 7.97 -0.25
CA THR A 37 -26.97 8.36 -0.18
C THR A 37 -27.61 8.17 1.21
N GLY A 38 -26.89 7.64 2.22
CA GLY A 38 -27.51 7.05 3.42
C GLY A 38 -27.22 7.63 4.82
N TYR A 39 -26.26 8.54 5.04
CA TYR A 39 -25.69 8.74 6.40
C TYR A 39 -25.71 10.16 6.99
N GLY A 40 -26.07 10.27 8.28
CA GLY A 40 -26.06 11.50 9.11
C GLY A 40 -24.68 11.88 9.69
N GLN A 41 -24.56 13.09 10.25
CA GLN A 41 -23.27 13.79 10.49
C GLN A 41 -22.38 13.29 11.65
N GLY A 42 -22.93 12.71 12.73
CA GLY A 42 -22.18 12.46 13.98
C GLY A 42 -21.26 11.22 14.00
N THR A 43 -21.57 10.17 13.25
CA THR A 43 -20.83 8.88 13.25
C THR A 43 -19.55 8.93 12.37
N ARG A 44 -19.50 9.90 11.45
CA ARG A 44 -18.55 10.00 10.33
C ARG A 44 -17.07 10.10 10.74
N MET A 45 -16.75 10.80 11.83
CA MET A 45 -15.35 11.03 12.23
C MET A 45 -14.68 9.80 12.83
N ARG A 46 -15.42 8.97 13.56
CA ARG A 46 -14.87 7.73 14.11
C ARG A 46 -14.76 6.67 13.02
N GLU A 47 -15.77 6.55 12.18
CA GLU A 47 -15.80 5.59 11.06
C GLU A 47 -14.69 5.86 10.06
N ARG A 48 -14.48 7.12 9.63
CA ARG A 48 -13.38 7.47 8.72
C ARG A 48 -12.00 7.15 9.29
N MET A 49 -11.81 7.34 10.60
CA MET A 49 -10.55 7.03 11.29
C MET A 49 -10.32 5.52 11.32
N GLN A 50 -11.36 4.75 11.67
CA GLN A 50 -11.30 3.29 11.67
C GLN A 50 -11.03 2.74 10.27
N GLU A 51 -11.66 3.28 9.23
CA GLU A 51 -11.43 2.82 7.86
C GLU A 51 -10.02 3.17 7.38
N ALA A 52 -9.52 4.38 7.68
CA ALA A 52 -8.14 4.74 7.37
C ALA A 52 -7.12 3.81 8.06
N LEU A 53 -7.38 3.40 9.31
CA LEU A 53 -6.56 2.42 10.02
C LEU A 53 -6.61 1.05 9.34
N ARG A 54 -7.81 0.54 9.04
CA ARG A 54 -7.99 -0.76 8.35
C ARG A 54 -7.29 -0.79 7.00
N ILE A 55 -7.35 0.30 6.24
CA ILE A 55 -6.63 0.43 4.98
C ILE A 55 -5.12 0.29 5.23
N ARG A 56 -4.55 1.03 6.19
CA ARG A 56 -3.12 0.93 6.53
C ARG A 56 -2.72 -0.47 6.99
N GLU A 57 -3.54 -1.12 7.82
CA GLU A 57 -3.30 -2.49 8.31
C GLU A 57 -3.30 -3.50 7.16
N ALA A 58 -4.24 -3.38 6.21
CA ALA A 58 -4.29 -4.26 5.05
C ALA A 58 -3.02 -4.16 4.18
N PHE A 59 -2.52 -2.95 3.93
CA PHE A 59 -1.28 -2.75 3.18
C PHE A 59 -0.03 -3.16 3.97
N LEU A 60 -0.05 -3.01 5.31
CA LEU A 60 1.00 -3.57 6.16
C LEU A 60 1.07 -5.09 6.04
N GLN A 61 -0.08 -5.76 6.04
CA GLN A 61 -0.15 -7.21 5.87
C GLN A 61 0.37 -7.64 4.49
N LYS A 62 -0.03 -6.96 3.40
CA LYS A 62 0.53 -7.20 2.05
C LYS A 62 2.05 -7.07 2.04
N ASN A 63 2.61 -6.07 2.72
CA ASN A 63 4.07 -5.91 2.83
C ASN A 63 4.75 -7.02 3.64
N GLN A 64 4.12 -7.51 4.71
CA GLN A 64 4.63 -8.67 5.47
C GLN A 64 4.59 -9.95 4.63
N ASP A 65 3.55 -10.14 3.83
CA ASP A 65 3.45 -11.26 2.89
C ASP A 65 4.56 -11.21 1.84
N LEU A 66 4.80 -10.04 1.24
CA LEU A 66 5.93 -9.82 0.32
C LEU A 66 7.27 -10.14 0.98
N GLN A 67 7.46 -9.70 2.23
CA GLN A 67 8.70 -9.97 2.98
C GLN A 67 8.91 -11.48 3.17
N ARG A 68 7.85 -12.22 3.51
CA ARG A 68 7.92 -13.68 3.66
C ARG A 68 8.24 -14.37 2.34
N GLN A 69 7.60 -13.99 1.25
CA GLN A 69 7.85 -14.54 -0.09
C GLN A 69 9.27 -14.27 -0.56
N TYR A 70 9.83 -13.11 -0.22
CA TYR A 70 11.23 -12.81 -0.52
C TYR A 70 12.18 -13.69 0.31
N GLN A 71 11.91 -13.85 1.61
CA GLN A 71 12.72 -14.68 2.51
C GLN A 71 12.67 -16.18 2.19
N SER A 72 11.55 -16.69 1.65
CA SER A 72 11.43 -18.07 1.17
C SER A 72 12.08 -18.28 -0.20
N GLY A 73 12.44 -17.20 -0.91
CA GLY A 73 12.96 -17.25 -2.27
C GLY A 73 11.88 -17.42 -3.35
N ASP A 74 10.60 -17.28 -3.00
CA ASP A 74 9.47 -17.37 -3.94
C ASP A 74 9.44 -16.20 -4.94
N ILE A 75 9.95 -15.03 -4.53
CA ILE A 75 10.08 -13.83 -5.37
C ILE A 75 11.51 -13.29 -5.37
N THR A 76 11.90 -12.67 -6.49
CA THR A 76 13.21 -12.03 -6.62
C THR A 76 13.26 -10.69 -5.88
N GLU A 77 14.46 -10.22 -5.54
CA GLU A 77 14.63 -8.89 -4.92
C GLU A 77 14.06 -7.77 -5.80
N GLU A 78 14.23 -7.90 -7.12
CA GLU A 78 13.67 -6.96 -8.09
C GLU A 78 12.14 -6.91 -8.03
N LEU A 79 11.47 -8.07 -7.98
CA LEU A 79 10.02 -8.14 -7.88
C LEU A 79 9.53 -7.61 -6.53
N PHE A 80 10.19 -7.99 -5.43
CA PHE A 80 9.90 -7.50 -4.08
C PHE A 80 9.94 -5.97 -4.00
N ARG A 81 10.99 -5.32 -4.52
CA ARG A 81 11.11 -3.85 -4.51
C ARG A 81 10.01 -3.18 -5.32
N GLN A 82 9.65 -3.74 -6.48
CA GLN A 82 8.62 -3.18 -7.35
C GLN A 82 7.21 -3.35 -6.76
N GLU A 83 6.86 -4.53 -6.27
CA GLU A 83 5.57 -4.79 -5.62
C GLU A 83 5.40 -3.98 -4.33
N LYS A 84 6.48 -3.78 -3.56
CA LYS A 84 6.46 -2.90 -2.38
C LYS A 84 6.23 -1.43 -2.75
N ALA A 85 6.82 -0.95 -3.86
CA ALA A 85 6.55 0.40 -4.36
C ALA A 85 5.10 0.56 -4.82
N LEU A 86 4.53 -0.44 -5.51
CA LEU A 86 3.11 -0.47 -5.86
C LEU A 86 2.22 -0.42 -4.62
N ASN A 87 2.53 -1.17 -3.56
CA ASN A 87 1.78 -1.10 -2.31
C ASN A 87 1.75 0.32 -1.71
N ALA A 88 2.87 1.03 -1.73
CA ALA A 88 2.92 2.42 -1.25
C ALA A 88 2.06 3.36 -2.11
N GLN A 89 2.13 3.21 -3.44
CA GLN A 89 1.33 4.00 -4.37
C GLN A 89 -0.18 3.74 -4.16
N TYR A 90 -0.61 2.49 -4.17
CA TYR A 90 -2.02 2.13 -4.07
C TYR A 90 -2.60 2.39 -2.67
N LEU A 91 -1.78 2.35 -1.62
CA LEU A 91 -2.18 2.83 -0.29
C LEU A 91 -2.48 4.33 -0.33
N SER A 92 -1.58 5.12 -0.91
CA SER A 92 -1.75 6.58 -1.04
C SER A 92 -3.04 6.91 -1.79
N GLU A 93 -3.28 6.24 -2.92
CA GLU A 93 -4.50 6.39 -3.70
C GLU A 93 -5.74 6.03 -2.90
N ARG A 94 -5.76 4.88 -2.22
CA ARG A 94 -6.93 4.43 -1.45
C ARG A 94 -7.24 5.34 -0.26
N LEU A 95 -6.22 5.83 0.43
CA LEU A 95 -6.40 6.82 1.49
C LEU A 95 -6.93 8.14 0.93
N LYS A 96 -6.41 8.61 -0.21
CA LYS A 96 -6.93 9.80 -0.89
C LYS A 96 -8.40 9.63 -1.29
N ASP A 97 -8.76 8.50 -1.89
CA ASP A 97 -10.13 8.20 -2.30
C ASP A 97 -11.08 8.15 -1.10
N ASN A 98 -10.68 7.45 -0.03
CA ASN A 98 -11.38 7.44 1.26
C ASN A 98 -11.53 8.88 1.79
N ALA A 99 -10.52 9.72 1.58
CA ALA A 99 -10.56 11.09 2.00
C ALA A 99 -11.48 12.00 1.23
N GLU A 100 -11.49 11.87 -0.07
CA GLU A 100 -12.40 12.62 -0.93
C GLU A 100 -13.85 12.21 -0.68
N PHE A 101 -14.11 10.92 -0.41
CA PHE A 101 -15.44 10.44 -0.02
C PHE A 101 -15.97 11.13 1.24
N TYR A 102 -15.21 11.13 2.35
CA TYR A 102 -15.63 11.79 3.58
C TYR A 102 -15.57 13.33 3.50
N ALA A 103 -14.73 13.90 2.64
CA ALA A 103 -14.69 15.33 2.40
C ALA A 103 -15.88 15.83 1.57
N ALA A 104 -16.44 15.02 0.69
CA ALA A 104 -17.68 15.35 -0.01
C ALA A 104 -18.88 15.43 0.95
N LEU A 105 -18.76 14.83 2.14
CA LEU A 105 -19.81 14.77 3.15
C LEU A 105 -19.75 15.93 4.17
N ASP A 106 -18.62 16.64 4.33
CA ASP A 106 -18.41 17.60 5.44
C ASP A 106 -17.50 18.81 5.12
N GLN A 107 -17.67 19.94 5.82
CA GLN A 107 -16.89 21.17 5.60
C GLN A 107 -15.46 21.13 6.17
N GLN A 108 -15.12 20.21 7.09
CA GLN A 108 -13.78 20.06 7.70
C GLN A 108 -12.76 19.35 6.77
N ARG A 109 -12.74 19.71 5.49
CA ARG A 109 -11.96 19.07 4.43
C ARG A 109 -10.43 19.21 4.62
N SER A 110 -9.97 20.29 5.25
CA SER A 110 -8.53 20.63 5.32
C SER A 110 -7.77 19.86 6.41
N ASP A 111 -8.22 19.92 7.66
CA ASP A 111 -7.44 19.42 8.81
C ASP A 111 -7.23 17.91 8.78
N TRP A 112 -8.27 17.18 8.40
CA TRP A 112 -8.16 15.73 8.32
C TRP A 112 -7.38 15.26 7.08
N MET A 113 -7.47 15.96 5.94
CA MET A 113 -6.60 15.65 4.81
C MET A 113 -5.12 15.89 5.16
N ALA A 114 -4.82 16.93 5.95
CA ALA A 114 -3.47 17.17 6.44
C ALA A 114 -2.96 16.03 7.34
N GLY A 115 -3.73 15.63 8.36
CA GLY A 115 -3.34 14.53 9.26
C GLY A 115 -3.22 13.17 8.56
N MET A 116 -4.02 12.92 7.52
CA MET A 116 -3.90 11.71 6.71
C MET A 116 -2.63 11.71 5.86
N ARG A 117 -2.28 12.85 5.24
CA ARG A 117 -1.04 13.03 4.47
C ARG A 117 0.19 12.87 5.36
N GLU A 118 0.17 13.48 6.54
CA GLU A 118 1.25 13.36 7.52
C GLU A 118 1.41 11.91 8.00
N GLY A 119 0.31 11.22 8.34
CA GLY A 119 0.38 9.81 8.72
C GLY A 119 0.80 8.89 7.56
N LEU A 120 0.55 9.26 6.30
CA LEU A 120 1.05 8.54 5.13
C LEU A 120 2.54 8.77 4.93
N ALA A 121 3.03 10.01 5.06
CA ALA A 121 4.45 10.32 5.00
C ALA A 121 5.22 9.54 6.06
N ASN A 122 4.76 9.58 7.32
CA ASN A 122 5.36 8.80 8.42
C ASN A 122 5.28 7.29 8.21
N TRP A 123 4.23 6.79 7.56
CA TRP A 123 4.12 5.38 7.18
C TRP A 123 5.09 5.01 6.06
N ALA A 124 5.24 5.86 5.04
CA ALA A 124 6.16 5.64 3.94
C ALA A 124 7.62 5.68 4.42
N ASP A 125 7.96 6.61 5.32
CA ASP A 125 9.28 6.67 5.96
C ASP A 125 9.52 5.42 6.85
N ASN A 126 8.59 5.04 7.73
CA ASN A 126 8.75 3.83 8.55
C ASN A 126 8.78 2.53 7.72
N ALA A 127 7.96 2.41 6.67
CA ALA A 127 7.95 1.24 5.80
C ALA A 127 9.24 1.14 4.97
N SER A 128 9.85 2.28 4.66
CA SER A 128 11.17 2.37 4.02
C SER A 128 12.29 1.99 5.00
N ASP A 129 12.27 2.50 6.24
CA ASP A 129 13.25 2.15 7.28
C ASP A 129 13.19 0.67 7.72
N TYR A 130 11.99 0.06 7.76
CA TYR A 130 11.85 -1.38 8.06
C TYR A 130 12.44 -2.25 6.93
N ALA A 131 12.39 -1.79 5.68
CA ALA A 131 13.12 -2.43 4.57
C ALA A 131 14.63 -2.18 4.66
N GLY A 132 15.05 -0.96 4.99
CA GLY A 132 16.46 -0.57 5.12
C GLY A 132 17.18 -1.36 6.19
N GLN A 133 16.52 -1.65 7.32
CA GLN A 133 17.08 -2.48 8.40
C GLN A 133 17.25 -3.96 7.99
N MET A 134 16.35 -4.53 7.18
CA MET A 134 16.53 -5.90 6.64
C MET A 134 17.48 -5.97 5.43
N ALA A 135 17.52 -4.94 4.58
CA ALA A 135 18.47 -4.85 3.48
C ALA A 135 19.92 -4.72 3.99
N SER A 136 20.13 -4.00 5.09
CA SER A 136 21.41 -3.96 5.81
C SER A 136 21.82 -5.35 6.33
N ALA A 137 20.86 -6.15 6.81
CA ALA A 137 21.10 -7.52 7.29
C ALA A 137 21.42 -8.50 6.14
N ALA A 138 20.84 -8.32 4.96
CA ALA A 138 21.16 -9.11 3.76
C ALA A 138 22.48 -8.69 3.10
N GLY A 139 22.81 -7.39 3.08
CA GLY A 139 24.07 -6.87 2.56
C GLY A 139 25.29 -7.31 3.38
N THR A 140 25.15 -7.44 4.70
CA THR A 140 26.23 -7.92 5.58
C THR A 140 26.54 -9.41 5.38
N ALA A 141 25.56 -10.21 4.93
CA ALA A 141 25.76 -11.63 4.65
C ALA A 141 26.53 -11.89 3.33
N MET A 142 26.58 -10.91 2.42
CA MET A 142 27.32 -11.01 1.15
C MET A 142 28.72 -10.37 1.19
N ASP A 143 28.96 -9.39 2.06
CA ASP A 143 30.29 -8.77 2.24
C ASP A 143 31.28 -9.66 3.03
N GLY A 144 30.76 -10.60 3.83
CA GLY A 144 31.57 -11.61 4.53
C GLY A 144 32.04 -12.79 3.65
N LEU A 145 31.84 -12.72 2.33
CA LEU A 145 32.15 -13.77 1.36
C LEU A 145 33.10 -13.33 0.23
N VAL A 146 33.92 -12.28 0.47
CA VAL A 146 35.07 -11.91 -0.39
C VAL A 146 36.41 -12.22 0.28
#